data_AF-A0A380EE14-F1
#
_entry.id   AF-A0A380EE14-F1
#
_cell.length_a   1.000
_cell.length_b   1.000
_cell.length_c   1.000
_cell.angle_alpha   90.00
_cell.angle_beta   90.00
_cell.angle_gamma   90.00
#
_symmetry.space_group_name_H-M   'P 1'
#
loop_
_entity.id
_entity.type
_entity.pdbx_description
1 polymer ?
#
loop_
_entity_poly.entity_id
_entity_poly.type
_entity_poly.pdbx_seq_one_letter_code
_entity_poly.pdbx_strand_id
1 'polypeptide(L)'
;MYWKRRENRVLNKPPSAWVILAKPNLGISSPDIFKLINLDKRYDVHTKMCYEALENRDYQQLCQSLSNRLEPISVSKHPQIDKLKNNMLKSGADGALMSGSGPTVYGLARKESQAKIFIMQLTVVVMKCT
;
A
#
# COMPACT_ATOMS: atom_id res chain seq x y z
N MET A 1 19.87 7.01 20.37
CA MET A 1 20.01 6.11 19.20
C MET A 1 19.48 6.87 17.98
N TYR A 2 20.25 6.91 16.91
CA TYR A 2 20.33 8.03 15.95
C TYR A 2 19.10 8.21 15.06
N TRP A 3 18.36 9.30 15.24
CA TRP A 3 17.56 9.90 14.17
C TRP A 3 18.48 10.71 13.26
N LYS A 4 19.10 10.05 12.27
CA LYS A 4 19.73 10.77 11.16
C LYS A 4 18.64 11.64 10.52
N ARG A 5 18.90 12.94 10.42
CA ARG A 5 18.05 13.95 9.77
C ARG A 5 17.52 13.36 8.45
N ARG A 6 16.20 13.37 8.23
CA ARG A 6 15.61 12.83 6.98
C ARG A 6 16.20 13.59 5.81
N GLU A 7 16.94 12.88 4.97
CA GLU A 7 17.42 13.41 3.71
C GLU A 7 16.22 13.38 2.75
N ASN A 8 15.56 14.53 2.60
CA ASN A 8 14.43 14.65 1.68
C ASN A 8 14.97 14.71 0.26
N ARG A 9 14.94 13.58 -0.44
CA ARG A 9 15.26 13.51 -1.86
C ARG A 9 13.99 13.69 -2.68
N VAL A 10 14.06 14.57 -3.68
CA VAL A 10 13.00 14.68 -4.69
C VAL A 10 13.05 13.44 -5.58
N LEU A 11 11.93 12.73 -5.69
CA LEU A 11 11.77 11.58 -6.58
C LEU A 11 11.16 12.01 -7.91
N ASN A 12 11.48 11.27 -8.96
CA ASN A 12 10.83 11.39 -10.25
C ASN A 12 9.32 11.09 -10.13
N LYS A 13 8.54 11.61 -11.09
CA LYS A 13 7.12 11.26 -11.20
C LYS A 13 6.98 9.73 -11.32
N PRO A 14 6.07 9.10 -10.55
CA PRO A 14 5.84 7.68 -10.64
C PRO A 14 5.28 7.29 -12.03
N PRO A 15 5.39 6.01 -12.43
CA PRO A 15 4.66 5.49 -13.57
C PRO A 15 3.16 5.81 -13.47
N SER A 16 2.51 6.11 -14.60
CA SER A 16 1.08 6.40 -14.58
C SER A 16 0.27 5.17 -14.16
N ALA A 17 -0.67 5.39 -13.24
CA ALA A 17 -1.48 4.34 -12.65
C ALA A 17 -2.84 4.90 -12.22
N TRP A 18 -3.85 4.04 -12.22
CA TRP A 18 -5.06 4.26 -11.43
C TRP A 18 -4.81 3.77 -10.02
N VAL A 19 -5.15 4.61 -9.05
CA VAL A 19 -5.06 4.31 -7.63
C VAL A 19 -6.48 4.15 -7.11
N ILE A 20 -6.76 2.98 -6.55
CA ILE A 20 -8.01 2.66 -5.87
C ILE A 20 -7.74 2.73 -4.38
N LEU A 21 -8.49 3.55 -3.63
CA LEU A 21 -8.44 3.60 -2.18
C LEU A 21 -9.70 2.96 -1.63
N ALA A 22 -9.56 1.99 -0.73
CA ALA A 22 -10.68 1.39 -0.03
C ALA A 22 -10.38 1.36 1.47
N LYS A 23 -11.39 1.70 2.27
CA LYS A 23 -11.27 1.69 3.73
C LYS A 23 -12.38 0.84 4.33
N PRO A 24 -12.06 -0.19 5.14
CA PRO A 24 -13.07 -0.92 5.90
C PRO A 24 -13.61 -0.03 7.03
N ASN A 25 -14.85 -0.27 7.47
CA ASN A 25 -15.47 0.47 8.56
C ASN A 25 -14.88 0.07 9.92
N LEU A 26 -13.66 0.53 10.21
CA LEU A 26 -12.95 0.28 11.45
C LEU A 26 -12.00 1.45 11.77
N GLY A 27 -11.73 1.67 13.06
CA GLY A 27 -10.73 2.64 13.54
C GLY A 27 -9.44 1.94 13.96
N ILE A 28 -8.29 2.44 13.51
CA ILE A 28 -6.97 2.00 13.98
C ILE A 28 -6.27 3.17 14.64
N SER A 29 -5.79 2.95 15.86
CA SER A 29 -4.87 3.85 16.56
C SER A 29 -3.44 3.56 16.09
N SER A 30 -2.84 4.50 15.36
CA SER A 30 -1.44 4.38 14.93
C SER A 30 -0.50 4.06 16.10
N PRO A 31 -0.56 4.77 17.26
CA PRO A 31 0.27 4.44 18.42
C PRO A 31 0.18 2.98 18.85
N ASP A 32 -1.01 2.37 18.80
CA ASP A 32 -1.19 0.99 19.26
C ASP A 32 -0.61 -0.03 18.29
N ILE A 33 -0.63 0.24 16.98
CA ILE A 33 0.10 -0.57 16.01
C ILE A 33 1.62 -0.41 16.17
N PHE A 34 2.10 0.84 16.34
CA PHE A 34 3.53 1.10 16.51
C PHE A 34 4.10 0.47 17.79
N LYS A 35 3.36 0.42 18.90
CA LYS A 35 3.80 -0.25 20.14
C LYS A 35 4.08 -1.75 19.98
N LEU A 36 3.49 -2.37 18.97
CA LEU A 36 3.60 -3.82 18.73
C LEU A 36 4.71 -4.18 17.76
N ILE A 37 5.39 -3.18 17.20
CA ILE A 37 6.51 -3.42 16.29
C ILE A 37 7.69 -4.01 17.08
N ASN A 38 8.14 -5.18 16.66
CA ASN A 38 9.40 -5.73 17.15
C ASN A 38 10.52 -5.25 16.20
N LEU A 39 11.40 -4.38 16.70
CA LEU A 39 12.50 -3.82 15.92
C LEU A 39 13.67 -4.78 15.72
N ASP A 40 13.81 -5.77 16.61
CA ASP A 40 14.84 -6.82 16.52
C ASP A 40 14.48 -7.87 15.47
N LYS A 41 13.19 -7.99 15.14
CA LYS A 41 12.73 -8.87 14.07
C LYS A 41 12.98 -8.22 12.70
N ARG A 42 13.76 -8.91 11.86
CA ARG A 42 13.90 -8.55 10.45
C ARG A 42 12.54 -8.71 9.77
N TYR A 43 12.18 -7.69 9.00
CA TYR A 43 11.02 -7.69 8.13
C TYR A 43 11.50 -7.31 6.73
N ASP A 44 11.18 -8.15 5.76
CA ASP A 44 11.57 -7.89 4.38
C ASP A 44 10.69 -6.80 3.79
N VAL A 45 11.31 -5.66 3.50
CA VAL A 45 10.73 -4.54 2.78
C VAL A 45 11.51 -4.36 1.48
N HIS A 46 10.81 -4.05 0.40
CA HIS A 46 11.39 -3.96 -0.94
C HIS A 46 11.71 -2.50 -1.32
N THR A 47 12.20 -1.69 -0.37
CA THR A 47 12.44 -0.25 -0.59
C THR A 47 13.36 0.03 -1.77
N LYS A 48 14.43 -0.76 -1.95
CA LYS A 48 15.36 -0.61 -3.08
C LYS A 48 14.66 -0.89 -4.42
N MET A 49 13.91 -1.99 -4.50
CA MET A 49 13.14 -2.35 -5.70
C MET A 49 12.05 -1.31 -6.01
N CYS A 50 11.38 -0.76 -5.00
CA CYS A 50 10.39 0.29 -5.19
C CYS A 50 11.03 1.57 -5.72
N TYR A 51 12.20 1.93 -5.19
CA TYR A 51 12.96 3.07 -5.67
C TYR A 51 13.43 2.88 -7.12
N GLU A 52 13.98 1.71 -7.47
CA GLU A 52 14.38 1.36 -8.84
C GLU A 52 13.18 1.40 -9.81
N ALA A 53 12.02 0.90 -9.38
CA ALA A 53 10.80 0.96 -10.18
C ALA A 53 10.35 2.39 -10.47
N LEU A 54 10.47 3.30 -9.49
CA LEU A 54 10.14 4.70 -9.66
C LEU A 54 11.12 5.42 -10.59
N GLU A 55 12.43 5.18 -10.45
CA GLU A 55 13.46 5.77 -11.32
C GLU A 55 13.30 5.31 -12.77
N ASN A 56 13.04 4.01 -12.99
CA ASN A 56 12.90 3.43 -14.31
C ASN A 56 11.48 3.57 -14.89
N ARG A 57 10.55 4.16 -14.14
CA ARG A 57 9.11 4.20 -14.46
C ARG A 57 8.53 2.81 -14.78
N ASP A 58 9.04 1.78 -14.12
CA ASP A 58 8.58 0.41 -14.25
C ASP A 58 7.37 0.16 -13.35
N TYR A 59 6.19 0.25 -13.93
CA TYR A 59 4.93 0.00 -13.23
C TYR A 59 4.81 -1.45 -12.70
N GLN A 60 5.33 -2.44 -13.43
CA GLN A 60 5.19 -3.83 -13.01
C GLN A 60 6.08 -4.11 -11.79
N GLN A 61 7.33 -3.63 -11.83
CA GLN A 61 8.23 -3.70 -10.70
C GLN A 61 7.69 -2.90 -9.50
N LEU A 62 7.03 -1.76 -9.75
CA LEU A 62 6.37 -0.99 -8.70
C LEU A 62 5.31 -1.84 -7.96
N CYS A 63 4.44 -2.54 -8.71
CA CYS A 63 3.42 -3.41 -8.12
C CYS A 63 4.03 -4.58 -7.32
N GLN A 64 5.15 -5.14 -7.78
CA GLN A 64 5.86 -6.23 -7.08
C GLN A 64 6.62 -5.76 -5.84
N SER A 65 7.01 -4.48 -5.82
CA SER A 65 7.78 -3.88 -4.72
C SER A 65 6.95 -3.44 -3.52
N LEU A 66 5.62 -3.48 -3.62
CA LEU A 66 4.73 -3.01 -2.56
C LEU A 66 4.97 -3.82 -1.28
N SER A 67 5.35 -3.12 -0.22
CA SER A 67 5.67 -3.74 1.08
C SER A 67 5.43 -2.77 2.23
N ASN A 68 4.88 -3.28 3.33
CA ASN A 68 4.60 -2.50 4.53
C ASN A 68 4.85 -3.36 5.78
N ARG A 69 5.83 -2.95 6.60
CA ARG A 69 6.20 -3.64 7.85
C ARG A 69 5.06 -3.70 8.88
N LEU A 70 4.13 -2.74 8.85
CA LEU A 70 3.02 -2.68 9.79
C LEU A 70 1.85 -3.59 9.38
N GLU A 71 1.78 -4.01 8.11
CA GLU A 71 0.64 -4.75 7.59
C GLU A 71 0.37 -6.06 8.35
N PRO A 72 1.35 -6.94 8.62
CA PRO A 72 1.06 -8.19 9.34
C PRO A 72 0.61 -7.97 10.78
N ILE A 73 1.06 -6.89 11.42
CA ILE A 73 0.62 -6.51 12.77
C ILE A 73 -0.85 -6.08 12.73
N SER A 74 -1.19 -5.17 11.80
CA SER A 74 -2.57 -4.69 11.64
C SER A 74 -3.52 -5.80 11.17
N VAL A 75 -3.09 -6.66 10.25
CA VAL A 75 -3.88 -7.81 9.75
C VAL A 75 -4.13 -8.83 10.85
N SER A 76 -3.13 -9.12 11.70
CA SER A 76 -3.31 -10.05 12.82
C SER A 76 -4.38 -9.59 13.80
N LYS A 77 -4.60 -8.27 13.95
CA LYS A 77 -5.67 -7.71 14.79
C LYS A 77 -6.98 -7.51 14.02
N HIS A 78 -6.89 -7.20 12.74
CA HIS A 78 -8.02 -6.83 11.89
C HIS A 78 -7.95 -7.59 10.54
N PRO A 79 -8.36 -8.86 10.50
CA PRO A 79 -8.28 -9.69 9.29
C PRO A 79 -9.04 -9.13 8.08
N GLN A 80 -10.01 -8.25 8.31
CA GLN A 80 -10.75 -7.54 7.26
C GLN A 80 -9.88 -6.66 6.35
N ILE A 81 -8.69 -6.23 6.81
CA ILE A 81 -7.71 -5.53 5.97
C ILE A 81 -7.17 -6.48 4.89
N ASP A 82 -6.81 -7.70 5.28
CA ASP A 82 -6.28 -8.70 4.33
C ASP A 82 -7.38 -9.21 3.39
N LYS A 83 -8.61 -9.39 3.91
CA LYS A 83 -9.78 -9.69 3.08
C LYS A 83 -10.00 -8.62 2.01
N LEU A 84 -9.89 -7.34 2.39
CA LEU A 84 -10.00 -6.23 1.44
C LEU A 84 -8.88 -6.25 0.40
N LYS A 85 -7.62 -6.37 0.82
CA LYS A 85 -6.47 -6.47 -0.09
C LYS A 85 -6.63 -7.63 -1.09
N ASN A 86 -7.01 -8.81 -0.62
CA ASN A 86 -7.21 -9.97 -1.47
C ASN A 86 -8.39 -9.81 -2.44
N ASN A 87 -9.47 -9.14 -2.02
CA ASN A 87 -10.57 -8.80 -2.92
C ASN A 87 -10.13 -7.80 -3.99
N MET A 88 -9.25 -6.85 -3.65
CA MET A 88 -8.69 -5.91 -4.63
C MET A 88 -7.88 -6.65 -5.71
N LEU A 89 -7.00 -7.55 -5.30
CA LEU A 89 -6.21 -8.37 -6.22
C LEU A 89 -7.11 -9.27 -7.10
N LYS A 90 -8.07 -9.98 -6.49
CA LYS A 90 -8.99 -10.88 -7.21
C LYS A 90 -9.87 -10.16 -8.23
N SER A 91 -10.17 -8.88 -8.02
CA SER A 91 -10.99 -8.11 -8.97
C SER A 91 -10.15 -7.29 -9.97
N GLY A 92 -8.84 -7.58 -10.06
CA GLY A 92 -8.00 -7.09 -11.16
C GLY A 92 -7.05 -5.95 -10.83
N ALA A 93 -6.80 -5.66 -9.55
CA ALA A 93 -5.69 -4.78 -9.18
C ALA A 93 -4.37 -5.50 -9.44
N ASP A 94 -3.42 -4.81 -10.09
CA ASP A 94 -2.11 -5.34 -10.44
C ASP A 94 -1.17 -5.40 -9.22
N GLY A 95 -1.47 -4.61 -8.18
CA GLY A 95 -0.84 -4.66 -6.86
C GLY A 95 -1.75 -4.03 -5.81
N ALA A 96 -1.68 -4.49 -4.55
CA ALA A 96 -2.45 -3.92 -3.45
C ALA A 96 -1.69 -4.02 -2.12
N LEU A 97 -1.84 -3.02 -1.26
CA LEU A 97 -1.16 -2.94 0.04
C LEU A 97 -1.92 -2.04 1.01
N MET A 98 -1.83 -2.32 2.31
CA MET A 98 -2.25 -1.39 3.35
C MET A 98 -1.37 -0.13 3.40
N SER A 99 -1.98 1.06 3.50
CA SER A 99 -1.26 2.33 3.67
C SER A 99 -1.00 2.63 5.14
N GLY A 100 0.28 2.85 5.50
CA GLY A 100 0.68 3.23 6.85
C GLY A 100 0.35 2.17 7.91
N SER A 101 -0.24 2.57 9.03
CA SER A 101 -0.79 1.67 10.07
C SER A 101 -2.15 1.08 9.70
N GLY A 102 -2.76 1.54 8.61
CA GLY A 102 -4.09 1.15 8.16
C GLY A 102 -5.21 2.04 8.73
N PRO A 103 -6.49 1.68 8.47
CA PRO A 103 -6.92 0.45 7.80
C PRO A 103 -7.10 0.60 6.28
N THR A 104 -6.78 1.76 5.71
CA THR A 104 -6.91 2.00 4.27
C THR A 104 -5.99 1.06 3.49
N VAL A 105 -6.56 0.37 2.51
CA VAL A 105 -5.84 -0.41 1.51
C VAL A 105 -5.89 0.35 0.19
N TYR A 106 -4.75 0.44 -0.48
CA TYR A 106 -4.69 0.96 -1.84
C TYR A 106 -4.40 -0.17 -2.82
N GLY A 107 -4.94 -0.03 -4.03
CA GLY A 107 -4.65 -0.88 -5.17
C GLY A 107 -4.16 -0.05 -6.34
N LEU A 108 -3.31 -0.65 -7.17
CA LEU A 108 -2.82 -0.08 -8.42
C LEU A 108 -3.44 -0.83 -9.60
N ALA A 109 -3.83 -0.10 -10.64
CA ALA A 109 -4.28 -0.69 -11.90
C ALA A 109 -3.78 0.13 -13.09
N ARG A 110 -3.45 -0.54 -14.20
CA ARG A 110 -3.10 0.17 -15.45
C ARG A 110 -4.30 0.81 -16.14
N LYS A 111 -5.46 0.15 -16.12
CA LYS A 111 -6.66 0.58 -16.83
C LYS A 111 -7.73 1.08 -15.86
N GLU A 112 -8.45 2.12 -16.27
CA GLU A 112 -9.58 2.66 -15.50
C GLU A 112 -10.68 1.62 -15.30
N SER A 113 -10.90 0.75 -16.30
CA SER A 113 -11.90 -0.31 -16.25
C SER A 113 -11.64 -1.29 -15.09
N GLN A 114 -10.38 -1.64 -14.83
CA GLN A 114 -9.99 -2.43 -13.65
C GLN A 114 -10.38 -1.66 -12.38
N ALA A 115 -10.03 -0.37 -12.30
CA ALA A 115 -10.27 0.46 -11.13
C ALA A 115 -11.77 0.67 -10.81
N LYS A 116 -12.66 0.63 -11.81
CA LYS A 116 -14.12 0.82 -11.64
C LYS A 116 -14.85 -0.40 -11.09
N ILE A 117 -14.31 -1.61 -11.23
CA ILE A 117 -14.92 -2.85 -10.70
C ILE A 117 -15.10 -2.77 -9.18
N PHE A 118 -14.26 -2.00 -8.49
CA PHE A 118 -14.17 -1.96 -7.03
C PHE A 118 -15.24 -1.11 -6.33
N ILE A 119 -16.01 -0.30 -7.06
CA ILE A 119 -16.89 0.74 -6.46
C ILE A 119 -18.09 0.14 -5.68
N MET A 120 -18.39 -1.16 -5.85
CA MET A 120 -19.70 -1.70 -5.45
C MET A 120 -19.90 -2.03 -3.95
N GLN A 121 -18.89 -1.99 -3.06
CA GLN A 121 -19.10 -2.48 -1.67
C GLN A 121 -18.42 -1.69 -0.53
N LEU A 122 -17.67 -0.63 -0.81
CA LEU A 122 -16.92 0.15 0.20
C LEU A 122 -16.91 1.64 -0.15
N THR A 123 -16.52 2.51 0.79
CA THR A 123 -16.10 3.87 0.44
C THR A 123 -14.83 3.76 -0.41
N VAL A 124 -14.99 3.83 -1.73
CA VAL A 124 -13.91 3.71 -2.70
C VAL A 124 -13.67 5.04 -3.37
N VAL A 125 -12.40 5.44 -3.46
CA VAL A 125 -11.98 6.60 -4.26
C VAL A 125 -11.04 6.12 -5.35
N VAL A 126 -11.33 6.46 -6.60
CA VAL A 126 -10.50 6.15 -7.77
C VAL A 126 -9.86 7.44 -8.26
N MET A 127 -8.53 7.43 -8.40
CA MET A 127 -7.75 8.58 -8.85
C MET A 127 -6.76 8.16 -9.93
N LYS A 128 -6.43 9.09 -10.84
CA LYS A 128 -5.37 8.88 -11.83
C LYS A 128 -4.09 9.59 -11.37
N CYS A 129 -2.99 8.85 -11.32
CA CYS A 129 -1.66 9.40 -11.06
C CYS A 129 -0.92 9.58 -12.40
N THR A 130 -0.50 10.81 -12.70
CA THR A 130 0.18 11.23 -13.95
C THR A 130 1.17 12.35 -13.70
#